data_AF-A0A914ZGP6-F1
#
_entry.id   AF-A0A914ZGP6-F1
#
_cell.length_a   1.000
_cell.length_b   1.000
_cell.length_c   1.000
_cell.angle_alpha   90.00
_cell.angle_beta   90.00
_cell.angle_gamma   90.00
#
_symmetry.space_group_name_H-M   'P 1'
#
loop_
_entity.id
_entity.type
_entity.pdbx_description
1 polymer ?
#
loop_
_entity_poly.entity_id
_entity_poly.type
_entity_poly.pdbx_seq_one_letter_code
_entity_poly.pdbx_strand_id
1 'polypeptide(L)'
;MVTFQAYVIAVFSTIISLTLSQAPTYRRFEYKHSFRAPNLSQRDGSIPFWMVTGDAIASSEQLRLAPSMRSRKGIAWNKRPFVESENFEIEFEFKVTGQGRIGADGLALWYTAQQGTLGEVFGSNDYWTGLGVLFDSFDNDGQKNNPYLNKFLLGVKEILV
;
A
#
# COMPACT_ATOMS: atom_id res chain seq x y z
N MET A 1 -74.44 -0.19 -16.94
CA MET A 1 -73.39 -1.17 -16.63
C MET A 1 -72.11 -0.76 -17.37
N VAL A 2 -71.27 0.07 -16.75
CA VAL A 2 -69.85 0.26 -17.14
C VAL A 2 -69.11 0.64 -15.86
N THR A 3 -68.21 -0.23 -15.42
CA THR A 3 -67.44 -0.14 -14.17
C THR A 3 -66.15 0.63 -14.42
N PHE A 4 -65.89 1.70 -13.67
CA PHE A 4 -64.57 2.36 -13.61
C PHE A 4 -63.63 1.49 -12.76
N GLN A 5 -62.63 0.85 -13.38
CA GLN A 5 -61.56 0.16 -12.66
C GLN A 5 -60.30 1.03 -12.74
N ALA A 6 -59.92 1.55 -11.58
CA ALA A 6 -58.67 2.27 -11.36
C ALA A 6 -57.49 1.36 -11.69
N TYR A 7 -56.73 1.71 -12.74
CA TYR A 7 -55.37 1.20 -12.90
C TYR A 7 -54.53 1.84 -11.80
N VAL A 8 -54.54 1.22 -10.62
CA VAL A 8 -53.41 1.28 -9.70
C VAL A 8 -52.25 0.72 -10.52
N ILE A 9 -51.46 1.62 -11.10
CA ILE A 9 -50.12 1.31 -11.61
C ILE A 9 -49.39 0.82 -10.38
N ALA A 10 -49.50 -0.48 -10.15
CA ALA A 10 -48.75 -1.17 -9.14
C ALA A 10 -47.30 -0.94 -9.54
N VAL A 11 -46.65 -0.05 -8.79
CA VAL A 11 -45.21 0.13 -8.75
C VAL A 11 -44.64 -1.18 -8.22
N PHE A 12 -44.73 -2.22 -9.05
CA PHE A 12 -43.91 -3.42 -9.00
C PHE A 12 -42.58 -3.07 -9.68
N SER A 13 -41.93 -2.00 -9.23
CA SER A 13 -40.47 -1.98 -9.25
C SER A 13 -40.06 -3.01 -8.21
N THR A 14 -40.16 -4.28 -8.62
CA THR A 14 -39.44 -5.37 -7.97
C THR A 14 -38.02 -4.86 -7.82
N ILE A 15 -37.62 -4.64 -6.58
CA ILE A 15 -36.23 -4.53 -6.22
C ILE A 15 -35.65 -5.87 -6.66
N ILE A 16 -35.13 -5.91 -7.89
CA ILE A 16 -34.22 -6.95 -8.30
C ILE A 16 -33.00 -6.72 -7.42
N SER A 17 -33.01 -7.35 -6.25
CA SER A 17 -31.81 -7.63 -5.51
C SER A 17 -31.00 -8.56 -6.42
N LEU A 18 -30.27 -7.96 -7.35
CA LEU A 18 -29.12 -8.59 -7.99
C LEU A 18 -28.13 -8.82 -6.85
N THR A 19 -28.33 -9.93 -6.13
CA THR A 19 -27.22 -10.60 -5.48
C THR A 19 -26.30 -11.01 -6.62
N LEU A 20 -25.38 -10.13 -7.00
CA LEU A 20 -24.20 -10.53 -7.74
C LEU A 20 -23.58 -11.60 -6.87
N SER A 21 -23.83 -12.86 -7.22
CA SER A 21 -23.06 -13.98 -6.70
C SER A 21 -21.64 -13.68 -7.14
N GLN A 22 -20.86 -13.09 -6.24
CA GLN A 22 -19.47 -12.78 -6.51
C GLN A 22 -18.84 -14.12 -6.82
N ALA A 23 -18.42 -14.30 -8.08
CA ALA A 23 -17.73 -15.51 -8.49
C ALA A 23 -16.59 -15.77 -7.47
N PRO A 24 -16.36 -17.04 -7.08
CA PRO A 24 -15.38 -17.35 -6.05
C PRO A 24 -14.05 -16.69 -6.39
N THR A 25 -13.57 -15.82 -5.51
CA THR A 25 -12.29 -15.13 -5.69
C THR A 25 -11.16 -16.12 -5.46
N TYR A 26 -10.46 -16.48 -6.53
CA TYR A 26 -9.28 -17.34 -6.42
C TYR A 26 -8.07 -16.52 -5.99
N ARG A 27 -7.52 -16.82 -4.81
CA ARG A 27 -6.29 -16.19 -4.32
C ARG A 27 -5.09 -17.03 -4.69
N ARG A 28 -4.12 -16.41 -5.36
CA ARG A 28 -2.83 -17.00 -5.71
C ARG A 28 -1.71 -16.22 -5.02
N PHE A 29 -0.81 -16.94 -4.37
CA PHE A 29 0.37 -16.33 -3.77
C PHE A 29 1.44 -16.07 -4.84
N GLU A 30 1.88 -14.82 -4.95
CA GLU A 30 2.88 -14.40 -5.94
C GLU A 30 4.27 -14.22 -5.32
N TYR A 31 5.02 -15.33 -5.25
CA TYR A 31 6.33 -15.38 -4.59
C TYR A 31 7.38 -14.39 -5.14
N LYS A 32 7.27 -13.99 -6.42
CA LYS A 32 8.18 -13.01 -7.03
C LYS A 32 7.96 -11.60 -6.50
N HIS A 33 6.79 -11.34 -5.91
CA HIS A 33 6.34 -10.07 -5.36
C HIS A 33 6.27 -10.11 -3.83
N SER A 34 6.96 -11.05 -3.19
CA SER A 34 6.88 -11.27 -1.76
C SER A 34 8.22 -11.64 -1.16
N PHE A 35 8.40 -11.33 0.12
CA PHE A 35 9.44 -11.87 0.99
C PHE A 35 8.84 -12.03 2.39
N ARG A 36 9.34 -12.98 3.18
CA ARG A 36 8.89 -13.19 4.57
C ARG A 36 9.96 -13.91 5.38
N ALA A 37 9.84 -13.82 6.70
CA ALA A 37 10.64 -14.63 7.61
C ALA A 37 10.11 -16.09 7.69
N PRO A 38 10.95 -17.06 8.09
CA PRO A 38 12.41 -16.99 8.16
C PRO A 38 13.06 -17.10 6.76
N ASN A 39 14.36 -16.78 6.66
CA ASN A 39 15.16 -16.77 5.41
C ASN A 39 14.75 -15.68 4.39
N LEU A 40 14.38 -14.50 4.90
CA LEU A 40 14.03 -13.34 4.08
C LEU A 40 15.19 -12.90 3.18
N SER A 41 16.41 -12.82 3.72
CA SER A 41 17.63 -12.48 2.98
C SER A 41 18.51 -13.71 2.73
N GLN A 42 19.25 -13.66 1.63
CA GLN A 42 20.36 -14.56 1.33
C GLN A 42 21.59 -14.23 2.20
N ARG A 43 22.62 -15.09 2.14
CA ARG A 43 23.86 -14.92 2.91
C ARG A 43 24.62 -13.63 2.57
N ASP A 44 24.42 -13.10 1.38
CA ASP A 44 25.00 -11.84 0.91
C ASP A 44 24.15 -10.61 1.29
N GLY A 45 23.06 -10.79 2.05
CA GLY A 45 22.15 -9.72 2.44
C GLY A 45 21.16 -9.31 1.34
N SER A 46 21.17 -9.98 0.18
CA SER A 46 20.21 -9.70 -0.89
C SER A 46 18.86 -10.38 -0.64
N ILE A 47 17.77 -9.72 -1.05
CA ILE A 47 16.42 -10.30 -1.06
C ILE A 47 16.10 -10.72 -2.49
N PRO A 48 15.74 -12.00 -2.76
CA PRO A 48 15.38 -12.45 -4.10
C PRO A 48 14.26 -11.58 -4.69
N PHE A 49 14.41 -11.16 -5.95
CA PHE A 49 13.47 -10.27 -6.67
C PHE A 49 13.32 -8.83 -6.14
N TRP A 50 13.97 -8.46 -5.05
CA TRP A 50 13.88 -7.11 -4.48
C TRP A 50 15.23 -6.39 -4.56
N MET A 51 15.17 -5.08 -4.78
CA MET A 51 16.29 -4.16 -4.66
C MET A 51 16.20 -3.48 -3.30
N VAL A 52 17.28 -3.46 -2.54
CA VAL A 52 17.37 -2.80 -1.23
C VAL A 52 18.41 -1.70 -1.36
N THR A 53 18.05 -0.46 -1.01
CA THR A 53 18.88 0.73 -1.26
C THR A 53 18.85 1.68 -0.06
N GLY A 54 19.89 2.50 0.08
CA GLY A 54 20.03 3.48 1.16
C GLY A 54 20.54 2.85 2.46
N ASP A 55 20.00 3.29 3.58
CA ASP A 55 20.32 2.75 4.91
C ASP A 55 19.55 1.46 5.24
N ALA A 56 18.83 0.87 4.26
CA ALA A 56 18.06 -0.35 4.46
C ALA A 56 18.98 -1.58 4.63
N ILE A 57 18.70 -2.38 5.65
CA ILE A 57 19.49 -3.56 6.01
C ILE A 57 18.55 -4.76 6.07
N ALA A 58 18.82 -5.76 5.24
CA ALA A 58 18.10 -7.03 5.24
C ALA A 58 18.82 -8.08 6.11
N SER A 59 18.06 -8.84 6.87
CA SER A 59 18.50 -10.05 7.57
C SER A 59 17.59 -11.23 7.26
N SER A 60 17.89 -12.41 7.81
CA SER A 60 17.04 -13.60 7.64
C SER A 60 15.64 -13.42 8.23
N GLU A 61 15.48 -12.52 9.21
CA GLU A 61 14.24 -12.35 9.97
C GLU A 61 13.44 -11.11 9.60
N GLN A 62 14.08 -10.05 9.11
CA GLN A 62 13.39 -8.81 8.78
C GLN A 62 14.18 -7.96 7.78
N LEU A 63 13.45 -7.08 7.10
CA LEU A 63 14.02 -5.94 6.40
C LEU A 63 13.87 -4.70 7.28
N ARG A 64 14.98 -4.14 7.76
CA ARG A 64 14.99 -2.86 8.47
C ARG A 64 15.23 -1.75 7.46
N LEU A 65 14.19 -0.99 7.14
CA LEU A 65 14.28 0.10 6.15
C LEU A 65 15.09 1.30 6.64
N ALA A 66 14.89 1.72 7.90
CA ALA A 66 15.69 2.77 8.52
C ALA A 66 16.00 2.41 9.98
N PRO A 67 17.27 2.55 10.43
CA PRO A 67 17.59 2.42 11.84
C PRO A 67 17.08 3.62 12.64
N SER A 68 17.00 3.50 13.96
CA SER A 68 16.56 4.56 14.89
C SER A 68 17.64 5.65 15.08
N MET A 69 18.14 6.21 13.97
CA MET A 69 19.11 7.30 13.90
C MET A 69 18.53 8.43 13.04
N ARG A 70 18.97 9.66 13.30
CA ARG A 70 18.49 10.84 12.55
C ARG A 70 18.88 10.75 11.08
N SER A 71 18.02 11.30 10.21
CA SER A 71 18.29 11.51 8.78
C SER A 71 18.65 10.22 8.04
N ARG A 72 17.95 9.12 8.33
CA ARG A 72 18.13 7.83 7.68
C ARG A 72 16.99 7.49 6.76
N LYS A 73 17.35 6.94 5.60
CA LYS A 73 16.38 6.64 4.54
C LYS A 73 16.79 5.36 3.86
N GLY A 74 15.87 4.42 3.79
CA GLY A 74 16.06 3.20 3.04
C GLY A 74 14.76 2.78 2.38
N ILE A 75 14.92 2.17 1.21
CA ILE A 75 13.81 1.75 0.37
C ILE A 75 14.06 0.33 -0.09
N ALA A 76 12.98 -0.41 -0.32
CA ALA A 76 13.03 -1.66 -1.03
C ALA A 76 11.95 -1.72 -2.11
N TRP A 77 12.34 -2.15 -3.30
CA TRP A 77 11.48 -2.18 -4.48
C TRP A 77 11.55 -3.52 -5.16
N ASN A 78 10.40 -4.02 -5.62
CA ASN A 78 10.38 -5.21 -6.46
C ASN A 78 11.06 -4.90 -7.80
N LYS A 79 11.93 -5.81 -8.27
CA LYS A 79 12.64 -5.70 -9.56
C LYS A 79 11.73 -5.86 -10.77
N ARG A 80 10.51 -6.37 -10.58
CA ARG A 80 9.57 -6.69 -11.65
C ARG A 80 8.23 -5.98 -11.41
N PRO A 81 7.58 -5.47 -12.46
CA PRO A 81 6.22 -4.97 -12.34
C PRO A 81 5.26 -6.13 -12.06
N PHE A 82 4.19 -5.86 -11.32
CA PHE A 82 3.09 -6.80 -11.13
C PHE A 82 2.21 -6.80 -12.39
N VAL A 83 2.12 -7.93 -13.08
CA VAL A 83 1.37 -8.10 -14.33
C VAL A 83 0.54 -9.38 -14.34
N GLU A 84 0.57 -10.15 -13.25
CA GLU A 84 -0.03 -11.46 -13.14
C GLU A 84 -1.58 -11.42 -13.06
N SER A 85 -2.15 -10.29 -12.63
CA SER A 85 -3.59 -10.10 -12.44
C SER A 85 -3.96 -8.62 -12.44
N GLU A 86 -5.22 -8.30 -12.74
CA GLU A 86 -5.79 -6.95 -12.56
C GLU A 86 -6.12 -6.65 -11.10
N ASN A 87 -6.38 -7.69 -10.31
CA ASN A 87 -6.72 -7.59 -8.90
C ASN A 87 -5.60 -8.19 -8.05
N PHE A 88 -5.25 -7.51 -6.96
CA PHE A 88 -4.22 -7.97 -6.04
C PHE A 88 -4.57 -7.63 -4.59
N GLU A 89 -3.95 -8.38 -3.67
CA GLU A 89 -4.02 -8.17 -2.22
C GLU A 89 -2.59 -8.16 -1.70
N ILE A 90 -2.26 -7.21 -0.81
CA ILE A 90 -0.95 -7.12 -0.16
C ILE A 90 -1.17 -7.31 1.33
N GLU A 91 -0.59 -8.38 1.88
CA GLU A 91 -0.43 -8.54 3.32
C GLU A 91 0.89 -7.87 3.74
N PHE A 92 0.80 -6.82 4.55
CA PHE A 92 1.93 -6.01 4.98
C PHE A 92 2.10 -6.05 6.49
N GLU A 93 3.12 -6.78 6.95
CA GLU A 93 3.51 -6.83 8.36
C GLU A 93 4.71 -5.92 8.61
N PHE A 94 4.59 -5.00 9.56
CA PHE A 94 5.66 -4.07 9.91
C PHE A 94 5.67 -3.76 11.40
N LYS A 95 6.82 -3.26 11.87
CA LYS A 95 7.01 -2.80 13.24
C LYS A 95 7.78 -1.49 13.23
N VAL A 96 7.22 -0.46 13.87
CA VAL A 96 7.91 0.81 14.10
C VAL A 96 8.37 0.87 15.55
N THR A 97 9.67 1.07 15.78
CA THR A 97 10.26 1.20 17.13
C THR A 97 11.24 2.36 17.19
N GLY A 98 11.22 3.11 18.29
CA GLY A 98 12.18 4.17 18.59
C GLY A 98 12.54 4.19 20.06
N GLN A 99 13.70 4.79 20.39
CA GLN A 99 14.14 4.95 21.79
C GLN A 99 13.38 6.07 22.53
N GLY A 100 12.80 7.02 21.80
CA GLY A 100 12.06 8.16 22.34
C GLY A 100 10.54 7.95 22.34
N ARG A 101 9.83 8.85 23.04
CA ARG A 101 8.35 8.90 23.03
C ARG A 101 7.76 9.36 21.71
N ILE A 102 8.53 10.09 20.90
CA ILE A 102 8.13 10.62 19.60
C ILE A 102 9.09 10.04 18.56
N GLY A 103 8.54 9.42 17.51
CA GLY A 103 9.30 8.88 16.37
C GLY A 103 8.94 9.61 15.08
N ALA A 104 9.89 9.68 14.15
CA ALA A 104 9.74 10.36 12.86
C ALA A 104 10.60 9.66 11.79
N ASP A 105 10.27 9.75 10.50
CA ASP A 105 9.07 10.37 9.93
C ASP A 105 7.93 9.35 9.78
N GLY A 106 8.27 8.10 9.42
CA GLY A 106 7.33 6.98 9.34
C GLY A 106 7.73 5.98 8.27
N LEU A 107 6.74 5.41 7.59
CA LEU A 107 6.88 4.35 6.59
C LEU A 107 5.92 4.56 5.42
N ALA A 108 6.25 4.06 4.23
CA ALA A 108 5.34 4.07 3.09
C ALA A 108 5.33 2.72 2.37
N LEU A 109 4.15 2.32 1.90
CA LEU A 109 3.94 1.23 0.94
C LEU A 109 3.57 1.84 -0.41
N TRP A 110 4.23 1.40 -1.47
CA TRP A 110 4.08 1.96 -2.80
C TRP A 110 3.60 0.92 -3.82
N TYR A 111 2.71 1.34 -4.70
CA TYR A 111 2.34 0.63 -5.92
C TYR A 111 2.30 1.64 -7.07
N THR A 112 3.39 1.71 -7.83
CA THR A 112 3.65 2.80 -8.78
C THR A 112 4.09 2.28 -10.13
N ALA A 113 3.89 3.09 -11.17
CA ALA A 113 4.27 2.76 -12.54
C ALA A 113 5.79 2.64 -12.73
N GLN A 114 6.57 3.39 -11.93
CA GLN A 114 8.03 3.33 -11.92
C GLN A 114 8.52 2.97 -10.52
N GLN A 115 9.67 2.29 -10.46
CA GLN A 115 10.38 2.10 -9.20
C GLN A 115 10.80 3.45 -8.64
N GLY A 116 10.57 3.65 -7.35
CA GLY A 116 11.04 4.83 -6.67
C GLY A 116 12.56 4.85 -6.48
N THR A 117 13.11 6.05 -6.40
CA THR A 117 14.50 6.31 -6.02
C THR A 117 14.55 6.92 -4.63
N LEU A 118 15.72 6.92 -3.98
CA LEU A 118 15.87 7.59 -2.68
C LEU A 118 15.46 9.07 -2.78
N GLY A 119 14.70 9.56 -1.80
CA GLY A 119 14.22 10.94 -1.77
C GLY A 119 13.59 11.36 -0.44
N GLU A 120 12.85 12.46 -0.44
CA GLU A 120 12.33 13.09 0.79
C GLU A 120 10.99 12.51 1.27
N VAL A 121 10.21 11.84 0.41
CA VAL A 121 8.87 11.35 0.77
C VAL A 121 8.96 9.94 1.35
N PHE A 122 9.04 9.85 2.69
CA PHE A 122 9.20 8.58 3.41
C PHE A 122 10.35 7.72 2.88
N GLY A 123 11.44 8.39 2.46
CA GLY A 123 12.62 7.76 1.87
C GLY A 123 12.60 7.59 0.35
N SER A 124 11.47 7.85 -0.33
CA SER A 124 11.33 7.77 -1.79
C SER A 124 11.27 9.16 -2.45
N ASN A 125 11.39 9.21 -3.78
CA ASN A 125 11.22 10.39 -4.62
C ASN A 125 9.86 11.10 -4.44
N ASP A 126 9.84 12.38 -4.78
CA ASP A 126 8.72 13.32 -4.60
C ASP A 126 7.64 13.23 -5.69
N TYR A 127 7.98 12.74 -6.88
CA TYR A 127 7.03 12.55 -7.98
C TYR A 127 6.84 11.08 -8.34
N TRP A 128 5.62 10.56 -8.20
CA TRP A 128 5.25 9.21 -8.62
C TRP A 128 3.92 9.20 -9.36
N THR A 129 3.69 8.14 -10.13
CA THR A 129 2.38 7.83 -10.73
C THR A 129 1.89 6.50 -10.14
N GLY A 130 0.79 6.54 -9.40
CA GLY A 130 0.20 5.36 -8.76
C GLY A 130 -0.27 5.63 -7.34
N LEU A 131 -0.22 4.58 -6.51
CA LEU A 131 -0.70 4.58 -5.14
C LEU A 131 0.47 4.65 -4.14
N GLY A 132 0.34 5.55 -3.17
CA GLY A 132 1.14 5.58 -1.96
C GLY A 132 0.25 5.43 -0.73
N VAL A 133 0.60 4.51 0.17
CA VAL A 133 -0.02 4.37 1.50
C VAL A 133 1.02 4.78 2.53
N LEU A 134 0.78 5.92 3.19
CA LEU A 134 1.73 6.56 4.09
C LEU A 134 1.33 6.32 5.55
N PHE A 135 2.27 5.79 6.32
CA PHE A 135 2.17 5.56 7.75
C PHE A 135 2.98 6.64 8.45
N ASP A 136 2.32 7.76 8.75
CA ASP A 136 2.95 8.93 9.35
C ASP A 136 2.91 8.85 10.89
N SER A 137 4.09 8.67 11.50
CA SER A 137 4.20 8.60 12.96
C SER A 137 4.47 9.95 13.61
N PHE A 138 4.77 10.99 12.84
CA PHE A 138 5.18 12.28 13.36
C PHE A 138 4.09 13.34 13.17
N ASP A 139 3.77 14.03 14.26
CA ASP A 139 2.83 15.14 14.27
C ASP A 139 3.51 16.40 13.71
N ASN A 140 3.53 16.52 12.37
CA ASN A 140 4.16 17.63 11.67
C ASN A 140 3.42 18.98 11.87
N ASP A 141 2.13 18.95 12.20
CA ASP A 141 1.28 20.14 12.33
C ASP A 141 0.96 20.53 13.79
N GLY A 142 1.41 19.72 14.76
CA GLY A 142 1.27 19.98 16.20
C GLY A 142 -0.15 19.80 16.73
N GLN A 143 -1.04 19.17 15.96
CA GLN A 143 -2.44 19.02 16.31
C GLN A 143 -2.72 17.82 17.23
N LYS A 144 -1.68 17.07 17.65
CA LYS A 144 -1.75 15.89 18.53
C LYS A 144 -2.66 14.77 18.02
N ASN A 145 -2.76 14.62 16.71
CA ASN A 145 -3.60 13.62 16.05
C ASN A 145 -2.80 12.42 15.50
N ASN A 146 -1.49 12.33 15.71
CA ASN A 146 -0.64 11.18 15.35
C ASN A 146 -0.40 10.23 16.56
N PRO A 147 -0.17 8.91 16.32
CA PRO A 147 0.06 8.25 15.03
C PRO A 147 -1.24 8.08 14.24
N TYR A 148 -1.23 8.56 12.99
CA TYR A 148 -2.41 8.55 12.11
C TYR A 148 -2.16 7.60 10.94
N LEU A 149 -3.14 6.75 10.62
CA LEU A 149 -3.12 5.92 9.41
C LEU A 149 -3.87 6.68 8.31
N ASN A 150 -3.17 7.45 7.49
CA ASN A 150 -3.78 8.06 6.30
C ASN A 150 -3.97 6.99 5.23
N LYS A 151 -5.24 6.62 4.98
CA LYS A 151 -5.61 5.83 3.80
C LYS A 151 -5.84 6.78 2.63
N PHE A 152 -5.20 6.47 1.49
CA PHE A 152 -5.29 7.10 0.16
C PHE A 152 -4.56 8.43 -0.08
N LEU A 153 -3.49 8.36 -0.87
CA LEU A 153 -3.17 9.35 -1.91
C LEU A 153 -3.19 8.65 -3.26
N LEU A 154 -4.23 8.90 -4.07
CA LEU A 154 -4.16 8.70 -5.52
C LEU A 154 -3.36 9.89 -6.05
N GLY A 155 -2.06 9.70 -6.27
CA GLY A 155 -1.20 10.70 -6.88
C GLY A 155 -1.45 10.76 -8.38
N VAL A 156 -2.58 11.33 -8.80
CA VAL A 156 -2.73 11.83 -10.18
C VAL A 156 -2.26 13.28 -10.16
N LYS A 157 -0.96 13.49 -10.36
CA LYS A 157 -0.51 14.79 -10.83
C LYS A 157 -0.76 14.76 -12.34
N GLU A 158 -1.94 15.23 -12.76
CA GLU A 158 -2.18 15.57 -14.16
C GLU A 158 -1.03 16.47 -14.60
N ILE A 159 -0.13 15.95 -15.42
CA ILE A 159 0.72 16.78 -16.25
C ILE A 159 -0.10 16.99 -17.52
N LEU A 160 -0.81 18.12 -17.55
CA LEU A 160 -1.22 18.73 -18.80
C LEU A 160 0.06 18.99 -19.60
N VAL A 161 0.21 18.27 -20.71
CA VAL A 161 0.84 18.81 -21.93
C VAL A 161 -0.19 18.69 -23.03
#